data_AF-A0A842MJW9-F1
#
_entry.id   AF-A0A842MJW9-F1
#
_cell.length_a   1.000
_cell.length_b   1.000
_cell.length_c   1.000
_cell.angle_alpha   90.00
_cell.angle_beta   90.00
_cell.angle_gamma   90.00
#
_symmetry.space_group_name_H-M   'P 1'
#
loop_
_entity.id
_entity.type
_entity.pdbx_description
1 polymer ?
#
loop_
_entity_poly.entity_id
_entity_poly.type
_entity_poly.pdbx_seq_one_letter_code
_entity_poly.pdbx_strand_id
1 'polypeptide(L)'
;MAKEWILNMANGRWGLTKKNRVGPVAFWIRECGPKEISEWENYYFQKLDEFLKHKEINLQPMEYLESLGKTLYTKVTEVLRSEIDEVTEEDCIRYIKNLVIKRTFDGYLTEKETVYGQLQDILNIKIEPAPDEWDRLYNVDFFIRINDKYIGLQIKPVTFEHAPEFATKWKEAYKFSHEKFTKKFGGKVFIILSVTKDKKKIIFNTEVINEIKNEINKLKSTLR
;
A
#
# COMPACT_ATOMS: atom_id res chain seq x y z
N MET A 1 3.61 29.76 -6.78
CA MET A 1 2.74 29.30 -5.66
C MET A 1 1.30 29.01 -6.12
N ALA A 2 0.38 29.98 -6.28
CA ALA A 2 -1.03 29.65 -6.63
C ALA A 2 -1.24 29.09 -8.06
N LYS A 3 -0.42 29.46 -9.05
CA LYS A 3 -0.55 28.88 -10.40
C LYS A 3 0.13 27.51 -10.52
N GLU A 4 1.15 27.30 -9.72
CA GLU A 4 2.02 26.13 -9.77
C GLU A 4 1.29 24.86 -9.34
N TRP A 5 0.39 24.93 -8.35
CA TRP A 5 -0.43 23.77 -7.98
C TRP A 5 -1.34 23.32 -9.13
N ILE A 6 -1.93 24.26 -9.88
CA ILE A 6 -2.79 23.97 -11.05
C ILE A 6 -1.95 23.29 -12.12
N LEU A 7 -0.77 23.85 -12.43
CA LEU A 7 0.14 23.31 -13.43
C LEU A 7 0.64 21.91 -13.03
N ASN A 8 0.98 21.69 -11.76
CA ASN A 8 1.43 20.39 -11.25
C ASN A 8 0.31 19.35 -11.26
N MET A 9 -0.91 19.72 -10.83
CA MET A 9 -2.07 18.83 -10.88
C MET A 9 -2.38 18.42 -12.32
N ALA A 10 -2.40 19.38 -13.24
CA ALA A 10 -2.63 19.15 -14.66
C ALA A 10 -1.53 18.26 -15.26
N ASN A 11 -0.27 18.64 -15.09
CA ASN A 11 0.86 17.86 -15.58
C ASN A 11 0.86 16.42 -15.02
N GLY A 12 0.53 16.24 -13.73
CA GLY A 12 0.40 14.93 -13.10
C GLY A 12 -0.72 14.09 -13.71
N ARG A 13 -1.90 14.69 -13.91
CA ARG A 13 -3.08 14.03 -14.51
C ARG A 13 -2.82 13.57 -15.94
N TRP A 14 -2.26 14.43 -16.80
CA TRP A 14 -1.99 14.10 -18.20
C TRP A 14 -0.60 13.50 -18.44
N GLY A 15 0.23 13.45 -17.40
CA GLY A 15 1.54 12.81 -17.41
C GLY A 15 2.50 13.38 -18.44
N LEU A 16 2.49 14.69 -18.68
CA LEU A 16 3.24 15.30 -19.78
C LEU A 16 4.76 15.23 -19.56
N THR A 17 5.20 15.15 -18.31
CA THR A 17 6.61 14.93 -17.94
C THR A 17 6.91 13.51 -17.44
N LYS A 18 6.07 12.51 -17.75
CA LYS A 18 6.37 11.11 -17.41
C LYS A 18 7.53 10.57 -18.25
N LYS A 19 8.22 9.54 -17.74
CA LYS A 19 9.37 8.89 -18.41
C LYS A 19 9.11 8.50 -19.88
N ASN A 20 7.89 8.11 -20.22
CA ASN A 20 7.51 7.75 -21.58
C ASN A 20 7.27 8.95 -22.51
N ARG A 21 7.31 10.18 -22.00
CA ARG A 21 7.17 11.43 -22.77
C ARG A 21 8.49 12.20 -22.87
N VAL A 22 9.26 12.26 -21.80
CA VAL A 22 10.47 13.10 -21.69
C VAL A 22 11.74 12.33 -21.37
N GLY A 23 11.66 10.99 -21.36
CA GLY A 23 12.76 10.10 -20.99
C GLY A 23 12.98 9.97 -19.48
N PRO A 24 13.88 9.06 -19.04
CA PRO A 24 14.22 8.89 -17.63
C PRO A 24 15.12 10.02 -17.11
N VAL A 25 14.59 11.24 -17.02
CA VAL A 25 15.32 12.47 -16.65
C VAL A 25 16.22 12.29 -15.42
N ALA A 26 15.71 11.66 -14.35
CA ALA A 26 16.49 11.44 -13.13
C ALA A 26 17.71 10.50 -13.33
N PHE A 27 17.63 9.56 -14.26
CA PHE A 27 18.78 8.71 -14.62
C PHE A 27 19.76 9.50 -15.50
N TRP A 28 19.26 10.19 -16.52
CA TRP A 28 20.07 11.00 -17.43
C TRP A 28 20.85 12.11 -16.74
N ILE A 29 20.27 12.81 -15.77
CA ILE A 29 21.00 13.86 -15.03
C ILE A 29 22.12 13.29 -14.14
N ARG A 30 21.95 12.06 -13.62
CA ARG A 30 23.01 11.36 -12.89
C ARG A 30 24.11 10.83 -13.80
N GLU A 31 23.76 10.38 -15.01
CA GLU A 31 24.72 9.99 -16.05
C GLU A 31 25.53 11.21 -16.53
N CYS A 32 24.89 12.36 -16.66
CA CYS A 32 25.52 13.63 -17.04
C CYS A 32 26.46 14.19 -15.96
N GLY A 33 26.05 14.15 -14.69
CA GLY A 33 26.81 14.75 -13.58
C GLY A 33 27.12 16.24 -13.78
N PRO A 34 26.16 17.09 -14.20
CA PRO A 34 26.41 18.47 -14.59
C PRO A 34 26.78 19.35 -13.38
N LYS A 35 27.69 20.30 -13.57
CA LYS A 35 28.02 21.37 -12.63
C LYS A 35 27.24 22.64 -12.93
N GLU A 36 26.84 22.81 -14.19
CA GLU A 36 26.08 23.97 -14.66
C GLU A 36 24.81 23.54 -15.40
N ILE A 37 23.82 24.43 -15.43
CA ILE A 37 22.54 24.16 -16.11
C ILE A 37 22.71 24.00 -17.62
N SER A 38 23.65 24.73 -18.23
CA SER A 38 23.96 24.67 -19.66
C SER A 38 24.47 23.29 -20.08
N GLU A 39 25.31 22.67 -19.24
CA GLU A 39 25.80 21.30 -19.45
C GLU A 39 24.64 20.30 -19.44
N TRP A 40 23.71 20.47 -18.49
CA TRP A 40 22.52 19.65 -18.40
C TRP A 40 21.59 19.83 -19.60
N GLU A 41 21.28 21.06 -20.00
CA GLU A 41 20.39 21.37 -21.12
C GLU A 41 20.91 20.76 -22.42
N ASN A 42 22.20 20.95 -22.71
CA ASN A 42 22.83 20.38 -23.90
C ASN A 42 22.76 18.85 -23.90
N TYR A 43 23.11 18.22 -22.78
CA TYR A 43 23.08 16.77 -22.65
C TYR A 43 21.64 16.22 -22.75
N TYR A 44 20.70 16.88 -22.09
CA TYR A 44 19.29 16.48 -22.10
C TYR A 44 18.70 16.55 -23.51
N PHE A 45 18.96 17.63 -24.26
CA PHE A 45 18.44 17.76 -25.61
C PHE A 45 19.02 16.72 -26.57
N GLN A 46 20.29 16.33 -26.41
CA GLN A 46 20.87 15.23 -27.18
C GLN A 46 20.16 13.90 -26.89
N LYS A 47 19.98 13.54 -25.61
CA LYS A 47 19.26 12.33 -25.21
C LYS A 47 17.79 12.35 -25.64
N LEU A 48 17.16 13.51 -25.57
CA LEU A 48 15.76 13.69 -25.97
C LEU A 48 15.62 13.52 -27.49
N ASP A 49 16.54 14.05 -28.30
CA ASP A 49 16.53 13.87 -29.77
C ASP A 49 16.57 12.39 -30.15
N GLU A 50 17.49 11.61 -29.57
CA GLU A 50 17.56 10.15 -29.76
C GLU A 50 16.25 9.47 -29.34
N PHE A 51 15.72 9.84 -28.17
CA PHE A 51 14.46 9.31 -27.65
C PHE A 51 13.26 9.61 -28.56
N LEU A 52 13.20 10.80 -29.15
CA LEU A 52 12.13 11.21 -30.07
C LEU A 52 12.23 10.46 -31.40
N LYS A 53 13.45 10.28 -31.93
CA LYS A 53 13.71 9.46 -33.13
C LYS A 53 13.25 8.02 -32.94
N HIS A 54 13.55 7.41 -31.79
CA HIS A 54 13.08 6.06 -31.45
C HIS A 54 11.55 5.95 -31.34
N LYS A 55 10.87 7.07 -31.12
CA LYS A 55 9.40 7.16 -31.04
C LYS A 55 8.76 7.60 -32.35
N GLU A 56 9.54 7.76 -33.41
CA GLU A 56 9.09 8.25 -34.72
C GLU A 56 8.43 9.63 -34.62
N ILE A 57 8.87 10.46 -33.65
CA ILE A 57 8.42 11.83 -33.47
C ILE A 57 9.40 12.76 -34.20
N ASN A 58 8.92 13.39 -35.27
CA ASN A 58 9.71 14.30 -36.09
C ASN A 58 9.62 15.75 -35.61
N LEU A 59 10.12 16.02 -34.40
CA LEU A 59 10.23 17.37 -33.82
C LEU A 59 11.61 17.54 -33.21
N GLN A 60 12.16 18.76 -33.28
CA GLN A 60 13.37 19.05 -32.54
C GLN A 60 13.10 19.05 -31.03
N PRO A 61 14.08 18.70 -30.17
CA PRO A 61 13.87 18.59 -28.72
C PRO A 61 13.22 19.81 -28.07
N MET A 62 13.65 21.02 -28.43
CA MET A 62 13.08 22.27 -27.90
C MET A 62 11.62 22.47 -28.36
N GLU A 63 11.34 22.28 -29.65
CA GLU A 63 9.98 22.34 -30.21
C GLU A 63 9.05 21.31 -29.57
N TYR A 64 9.58 20.12 -29.28
CA TYR A 64 8.83 19.08 -28.60
C TYR A 64 8.47 19.49 -27.16
N LEU A 65 9.40 20.04 -26.38
CA LEU A 65 9.07 20.55 -25.04
C LEU A 65 8.05 21.70 -25.11
N GLU A 66 8.18 22.62 -26.07
CA GLU A 66 7.19 23.66 -26.30
C GLU A 66 5.81 23.08 -26.65
N SER A 67 5.76 22.01 -27.44
CA SER A 67 4.51 21.33 -27.79
C SER A 67 3.84 20.71 -26.55
N LEU A 68 4.62 20.18 -25.61
CA LEU A 68 4.12 19.69 -24.32
C LEU A 68 3.59 20.85 -23.47
N GLY A 69 4.27 22.00 -23.48
CA GLY A 69 3.81 23.22 -22.81
C GLY A 69 2.49 23.75 -23.39
N LYS A 70 2.37 23.81 -24.72
CA LYS A 70 1.11 24.17 -25.42
C LYS A 70 -0.01 23.18 -25.09
N THR A 71 0.31 21.89 -25.04
CA THR A 71 -0.63 20.85 -24.62
C THR A 71 -1.10 21.09 -23.18
N LEU A 72 -0.18 21.38 -22.25
CA LEU A 72 -0.52 21.69 -20.86
C LEU A 72 -1.45 22.90 -20.78
N TYR A 73 -1.17 23.96 -21.54
CA TYR A 73 -2.00 25.15 -21.61
C TYR A 73 -3.44 24.79 -22.01
N THR A 74 -3.63 24.12 -23.16
CA THR A 74 -4.95 23.64 -23.62
C THR A 74 -5.65 22.79 -22.57
N LYS A 75 -4.94 21.86 -21.92
CA LYS A 75 -5.52 21.02 -20.87
C LYS A 75 -6.00 21.82 -19.66
N VAL A 76 -5.31 22.90 -19.30
CA VAL A 76 -5.71 23.77 -18.18
C VAL A 76 -6.84 24.70 -18.58
N THR A 77 -6.73 25.38 -19.72
CA THR A 77 -7.64 26.48 -20.09
C THR A 77 -8.95 26.03 -20.69
N GLU A 78 -8.96 24.85 -21.33
CA GLU A 78 -10.17 24.30 -21.97
C GLU A 78 -10.73 23.16 -21.13
N VAL A 79 -9.97 22.07 -20.97
CA VAL A 79 -10.49 20.85 -20.35
C VAL A 79 -10.72 21.03 -18.85
N LEU A 80 -9.69 21.38 -18.09
CA LEU A 80 -9.80 21.53 -16.65
C LEU A 80 -10.77 22.65 -16.27
N ARG A 81 -10.76 23.76 -17.02
CA ARG A 81 -11.69 24.85 -16.79
C ARG A 81 -13.14 24.41 -16.98
N SER A 82 -13.47 23.76 -18.11
CA SER A 82 -14.82 23.24 -18.36
C SER A 82 -15.25 22.26 -17.27
N GLU A 83 -14.36 21.35 -16.87
CA GLU A 83 -14.67 20.38 -15.80
C GLU A 83 -14.88 21.06 -14.44
N ILE A 84 -14.13 22.13 -14.13
CA ILE A 84 -14.34 22.91 -12.90
C ILE A 84 -15.68 23.64 -12.96
N ASP A 85 -16.03 24.21 -14.11
CA ASP A 85 -17.29 24.94 -14.31
C ASP A 85 -18.51 24.00 -14.18
N GLU A 86 -18.34 22.69 -14.43
CA GLU A 86 -19.37 21.66 -14.22
C GLU A 86 -19.53 21.22 -12.74
N VAL A 87 -18.56 21.50 -11.87
CA VAL A 87 -18.64 21.10 -10.45
C VAL A 87 -19.68 21.93 -9.71
N THR A 88 -20.70 21.26 -9.18
CA THR A 88 -21.73 21.92 -8.36
C THR A 88 -21.39 21.87 -6.86
N GLU A 89 -22.07 22.72 -6.08
CA GLU A 89 -21.99 22.69 -4.61
C GLU A 89 -22.45 21.33 -4.06
N GLU A 90 -23.54 20.79 -4.59
CA GLU A 90 -24.05 19.45 -4.24
C GLU A 90 -23.02 18.34 -4.48
N ASP A 91 -22.26 18.39 -5.57
CA ASP A 91 -21.21 17.39 -5.84
C ASP A 91 -20.11 17.46 -4.78
N CYS A 92 -19.70 18.66 -4.38
CA CYS A 92 -18.74 18.86 -3.29
C CYS A 92 -19.26 18.31 -1.96
N ILE A 93 -20.51 18.65 -1.58
CA ILE A 93 -21.14 18.17 -0.34
C ILE A 93 -21.25 16.64 -0.35
N ARG A 94 -21.70 16.07 -1.48
CA ARG A 94 -21.85 14.61 -1.64
C ARG A 94 -20.50 13.91 -1.57
N TYR A 95 -19.47 14.47 -2.21
CA TYR A 95 -18.12 13.91 -2.18
C TYR A 95 -17.58 13.84 -0.75
N ILE A 96 -17.68 14.92 0.02
CA ILE A 96 -17.23 14.95 1.42
C ILE A 96 -18.01 13.94 2.28
N LYS A 97 -19.34 13.92 2.19
CA LYS A 97 -20.18 12.94 2.93
C LYS A 97 -19.80 11.50 2.57
N ASN A 98 -19.58 11.23 1.28
CA ASN A 98 -19.17 9.91 0.80
C ASN A 98 -17.80 9.49 1.33
N LEU A 99 -16.81 10.39 1.31
CA LEU A 99 -15.49 10.13 1.87
C LEU A 99 -15.56 9.79 3.36
N VAL A 100 -16.25 10.63 4.14
CA VAL A 100 -16.23 10.53 5.61
C VAL A 100 -17.11 9.40 6.12
N ILE A 101 -18.30 9.20 5.55
CA ILE A 101 -19.25 8.20 6.05
C ILE A 101 -19.05 6.87 5.32
N LYS A 102 -19.28 6.87 4.00
CA LYS A 102 -19.35 5.63 3.24
C LYS A 102 -17.98 4.97 3.08
N ARG A 103 -16.96 5.69 2.61
CA ARG A 103 -15.63 5.07 2.40
C ARG A 103 -14.97 4.62 3.70
N THR A 104 -15.19 5.35 4.80
CA THR A 104 -14.74 4.94 6.13
C THR A 104 -15.43 3.65 6.58
N PHE A 105 -16.75 3.55 6.42
CA PHE A 105 -17.51 2.35 6.75
C PHE A 105 -17.15 1.16 5.86
N ASP A 106 -17.01 1.37 4.54
CA ASP A 106 -16.58 0.34 3.59
C ASP A 106 -15.15 -0.15 3.93
N GLY A 107 -14.26 0.76 4.35
CA GLY A 107 -12.93 0.43 4.87
C GLY A 107 -13.01 -0.44 6.12
N TYR A 108 -13.83 -0.05 7.11
CA TYR A 108 -14.08 -0.83 8.32
C TYR A 108 -14.70 -2.21 8.03
N LEU A 109 -15.65 -2.31 7.10
CA LEU A 109 -16.22 -3.59 6.69
C LEU A 109 -15.17 -4.46 6.01
N THR A 110 -14.34 -3.88 5.13
CA THR A 110 -13.22 -4.60 4.51
C THR A 110 -12.27 -5.13 5.59
N GLU A 111 -11.96 -4.32 6.60
CA GLU A 111 -11.19 -4.71 7.78
C GLU A 111 -11.88 -5.83 8.57
N LYS A 112 -13.19 -5.77 8.78
CA LYS A 112 -13.95 -6.83 9.46
C LYS A 112 -14.03 -8.13 8.64
N GLU A 113 -14.10 -8.04 7.32
CA GLU A 113 -14.03 -9.18 6.40
C GLU A 113 -12.61 -9.76 6.27
N THR A 114 -11.59 -9.11 6.87
CA THR A 114 -10.25 -9.69 6.95
C THR A 114 -10.22 -10.95 7.80
N VAL A 115 -9.11 -11.67 7.66
CA VAL A 115 -8.79 -12.87 8.43
C VAL A 115 -8.94 -12.70 9.94
N TYR A 116 -8.67 -11.51 10.48
CA TYR A 116 -8.85 -11.22 11.91
C TYR A 116 -10.32 -11.33 12.33
N GLY A 117 -11.26 -10.74 11.58
CA GLY A 117 -12.67 -10.72 11.95
C GLY A 117 -13.28 -12.13 11.85
N GLN A 118 -12.92 -12.88 10.80
CA GLN A 118 -13.28 -14.30 10.69
C GLN A 118 -12.74 -15.11 11.86
N LEU A 119 -11.49 -14.90 12.25
CA LEU A 119 -10.89 -15.60 13.38
C LEU A 119 -11.57 -15.25 14.70
N GLN A 120 -11.89 -13.98 14.94
CA GLN A 120 -12.62 -13.51 16.12
C GLN A 120 -14.01 -14.17 16.20
N ASP A 121 -14.76 -14.21 15.11
CA ASP A 121 -16.09 -14.82 15.04
C ASP A 121 -16.01 -16.34 15.30
N ILE A 122 -15.02 -17.04 14.72
CA ILE A 122 -14.82 -18.49 14.90
C ILE A 122 -14.37 -18.86 16.32
N LEU A 123 -13.55 -18.01 16.96
CA LEU A 123 -13.05 -18.23 18.32
C LEU A 123 -14.04 -17.75 19.38
N ASN A 124 -15.00 -16.89 19.01
CA ASN A 124 -15.94 -16.21 19.90
C ASN A 124 -15.21 -15.55 21.10
N ILE A 125 -14.10 -14.88 20.81
CA ILE A 125 -13.24 -14.21 21.79
C ILE A 125 -12.75 -12.90 21.18
N LYS A 126 -12.72 -11.83 21.98
CA LYS A 126 -12.20 -10.55 21.52
C LYS A 126 -10.72 -10.70 21.14
N ILE A 127 -10.39 -10.29 19.93
CA ILE A 127 -9.03 -10.11 19.45
C ILE A 127 -8.74 -8.61 19.46
N GLU A 128 -7.52 -8.18 19.73
CA GLU A 128 -7.14 -6.76 19.84
C GLU A 128 -5.91 -6.48 18.98
N PRO A 129 -5.80 -5.28 18.36
CA PRO A 129 -4.58 -4.89 17.65
C PRO A 129 -3.42 -4.79 18.62
N ALA A 130 -2.25 -5.31 18.24
CA ALA A 130 -1.06 -5.23 19.06
C ALA A 130 -0.48 -3.79 19.05
N PRO A 131 0.14 -3.34 20.14
CA PRO A 131 0.92 -2.10 20.13
C PRO A 131 2.07 -2.17 19.12
N ASP A 132 2.48 -1.04 18.54
CA ASP A 132 3.60 -0.95 17.60
C ASP A 132 4.89 -1.61 18.09
N GLU A 133 5.17 -1.56 19.40
CA GLU A 133 6.33 -2.22 20.00
C GLU A 133 6.30 -3.75 19.79
N TRP A 134 5.11 -4.35 19.84
CA TRP A 134 4.96 -5.79 19.73
C TRP A 134 5.17 -6.28 18.30
N ASP A 135 4.69 -5.54 17.30
CA ASP A 135 5.00 -5.80 15.90
C ASP A 135 6.51 -5.81 15.67
N ARG A 136 7.21 -4.76 16.11
CA ARG A 136 8.66 -4.61 15.90
C ARG A 136 9.52 -5.63 16.65
N LEU A 137 9.15 -5.98 17.87
CA LEU A 137 9.97 -6.86 18.72
C LEU A 137 9.62 -8.34 18.60
N TYR A 138 8.37 -8.65 18.28
CA TYR A 138 7.83 -9.99 18.38
C TYR A 138 7.16 -10.49 17.10
N ASN A 139 6.97 -9.65 16.07
CA ASN A 139 6.18 -9.97 14.88
C ASN A 139 4.78 -10.44 15.31
N VAL A 140 4.03 -9.54 15.94
CA VAL A 140 2.66 -9.77 16.42
C VAL A 140 1.80 -8.62 15.95
N ASP A 141 0.85 -8.90 15.04
CA ASP A 141 -0.08 -7.90 14.51
C ASP A 141 -1.29 -7.71 15.43
N PHE A 142 -1.77 -8.81 16.02
CA PHE A 142 -2.94 -8.85 16.91
C PHE A 142 -2.67 -9.76 18.10
N PHE A 143 -3.47 -9.65 19.15
CA PHE A 143 -3.40 -10.55 20.30
C PHE A 143 -4.76 -10.92 20.87
N ILE A 144 -4.79 -12.01 21.61
CA ILE A 144 -5.91 -12.44 22.45
C ILE A 144 -5.43 -12.40 23.89
N ARG A 145 -6.17 -11.69 24.74
CA ARG A 145 -5.90 -11.66 26.19
C ARG A 145 -6.67 -12.78 26.89
N ILE A 146 -5.94 -13.61 27.62
CA ILE A 146 -6.49 -14.64 28.51
C ILE A 146 -5.98 -14.34 29.92
N ASN A 147 -6.82 -13.65 30.71
CA ASN A 147 -6.48 -13.15 32.05
C ASN A 147 -5.26 -12.21 32.04
N ASP A 148 -4.14 -12.64 32.60
CA ASP A 148 -2.84 -11.96 32.67
C ASP A 148 -1.88 -12.38 31.55
N LYS A 149 -2.28 -13.34 30.69
CA LYS A 149 -1.47 -13.87 29.60
C LYS A 149 -1.99 -13.43 28.24
N TYR A 150 -1.12 -13.47 27.24
CA TYR A 150 -1.43 -13.03 25.88
C TYR A 150 -1.03 -14.08 24.86
N ILE A 151 -1.91 -14.35 23.91
CA ILE A 151 -1.63 -15.13 22.70
C ILE A 151 -1.41 -14.13 21.57
N GLY A 152 -0.28 -14.23 20.86
CA GLY A 152 0.00 -13.38 19.71
C GLY A 152 -0.51 -13.99 18.41
N LEU A 153 -0.87 -13.14 17.45
CA LEU A 153 -1.35 -13.53 16.13
C LEU A 153 -0.60 -12.70 15.06
N GLN A 154 0.03 -13.37 14.10
CA GLN A 154 0.65 -12.75 12.94
C GLN A 154 -0.10 -13.19 11.68
N ILE A 155 -0.64 -12.24 10.92
CA ILE A 155 -1.32 -12.48 9.65
C ILE A 155 -0.33 -12.24 8.51
N LYS A 156 -0.15 -13.24 7.63
CA LYS A 156 0.64 -13.09 6.40
C LYS A 156 -0.21 -13.38 5.16
N PRO A 157 -0.32 -12.43 4.21
CA PRO A 157 -0.93 -12.72 2.92
C PRO A 157 0.00 -13.58 2.07
N VAL A 158 -0.55 -14.62 1.45
CA VAL A 158 0.16 -15.52 0.52
C VAL A 158 -0.70 -15.78 -0.72
N THR A 159 -0.07 -16.18 -1.82
CA THR A 159 -0.82 -16.79 -2.93
C THR A 159 -1.14 -18.25 -2.58
N PHE A 160 -2.23 -18.79 -3.11
CA PHE A 160 -2.68 -20.14 -2.80
C PHE A 160 -1.59 -21.19 -3.11
N GLU A 161 -0.89 -21.04 -4.24
CA GLU A 161 0.16 -21.95 -4.71
C GLU A 161 1.38 -22.03 -3.78
N HIS A 162 1.81 -20.90 -3.21
CA HIS A 162 3.02 -20.83 -2.38
C HIS A 162 2.74 -20.92 -0.88
N ALA A 163 1.48 -21.03 -0.47
CA ALA A 163 1.09 -20.98 0.94
C ALA A 163 1.82 -22.02 1.83
N PRO A 164 2.00 -23.29 1.41
CA PRO A 164 2.72 -24.27 2.23
C PRO A 164 4.20 -23.93 2.45
N GLU A 165 4.90 -23.45 1.41
CA GLU A 165 6.31 -23.06 1.49
C GLU A 165 6.50 -21.87 2.43
N PHE A 166 5.67 -20.84 2.28
CA PHE A 166 5.71 -19.66 3.14
C PHE A 166 5.39 -19.99 4.60
N ALA A 167 4.49 -20.95 4.87
CA ALA A 167 4.18 -21.39 6.23
C ALA A 167 5.44 -21.81 6.99
N THR A 168 6.27 -22.63 6.35
CA THR A 168 7.52 -23.15 6.93
C THR A 168 8.55 -22.03 7.09
N LYS A 169 8.75 -21.23 6.04
CA LYS A 169 9.74 -20.15 6.03
C LYS A 169 9.47 -19.10 7.11
N TRP A 170 8.21 -18.70 7.32
CA TRP A 170 7.86 -17.72 8.35
C TRP A 170 7.97 -18.28 9.76
N LYS A 171 7.58 -19.56 9.97
CA LYS A 171 7.76 -20.24 11.26
C LYS A 171 9.23 -20.25 11.68
N GLU A 172 10.14 -20.52 10.75
CA GLU A 172 11.58 -20.49 11.01
C GLU A 172 12.11 -19.08 11.25
N ALA A 173 11.77 -18.13 10.37
CA ALA A 173 12.25 -16.75 10.44
C ALA A 173 11.86 -16.04 11.75
N TYR A 174 10.65 -16.30 12.27
CA TYR A 174 10.13 -15.62 13.46
C TYR A 174 10.25 -16.42 14.75
N LYS A 175 10.79 -17.65 14.69
CA LYS A 175 10.92 -18.56 15.83
C LYS A 175 11.48 -17.86 17.08
N PHE A 176 12.62 -17.18 16.96
CA PHE A 176 13.26 -16.51 18.08
C PHE A 176 12.40 -15.40 18.71
N SER A 177 11.76 -14.58 17.87
CA SER A 177 10.89 -13.49 18.32
C SER A 177 9.63 -14.02 19.01
N HIS A 178 9.03 -15.10 18.49
CA HIS A 178 7.86 -15.74 19.09
C HIS A 178 8.19 -16.45 20.41
N GLU A 179 9.37 -17.07 20.52
CA GLU A 179 9.86 -17.63 21.79
C GLU A 179 10.05 -16.53 22.84
N LYS A 180 10.60 -15.37 22.44
CA LYS A 180 10.76 -14.21 23.33
C LYS A 180 9.40 -13.67 23.79
N PHE A 181 8.41 -13.60 22.90
CA PHE A 181 7.03 -13.24 23.25
C PHE A 181 6.46 -14.22 24.26
N THR A 182 6.55 -15.53 23.97
CA THR A 182 5.99 -16.59 24.82
C THR A 182 6.60 -16.57 26.22
N LYS A 183 7.92 -16.36 26.33
CA LYS A 183 8.61 -16.23 27.63
C LYS A 183 8.13 -15.02 28.42
N LYS A 184 7.83 -13.90 27.76
CA LYS A 184 7.42 -12.65 28.42
C LYS A 184 5.93 -12.62 28.77
N PHE A 185 5.07 -13.15 27.90
CA PHE A 185 3.61 -12.97 27.98
C PHE A 185 2.82 -14.27 28.21
N GLY A 186 3.50 -15.41 28.26
CA GLY A 186 2.95 -16.70 28.67
C GLY A 186 2.19 -17.49 27.60
N GLY A 187 1.62 -16.84 26.58
CA GLY A 187 0.97 -17.50 25.46
C GLY A 187 1.82 -17.54 24.20
N LYS A 188 1.51 -18.48 23.30
CA LYS A 188 2.22 -18.65 22.02
C LYS A 188 1.84 -17.59 21.00
N VAL A 189 2.65 -17.45 19.96
CA VAL A 189 2.33 -16.68 18.75
C VAL A 189 1.97 -17.63 17.61
N PHE A 190 0.86 -17.36 16.94
CA PHE A 190 0.36 -18.16 15.81
C PHE A 190 0.45 -17.38 14.51
N ILE A 191 0.93 -18.04 13.44
CA ILE A 191 0.97 -17.46 12.10
C ILE A 191 -0.29 -17.89 11.35
N ILE A 192 -1.09 -16.92 10.90
CA ILE A 192 -2.30 -17.13 10.12
C ILE A 192 -2.02 -16.70 8.68
N LEU A 193 -2.14 -17.65 7.76
CA LEU A 193 -1.99 -17.42 6.34
C LEU A 193 -3.33 -17.00 5.76
N SER A 194 -3.33 -15.87 5.05
CA SER A 194 -4.51 -15.37 4.35
C SER A 194 -4.32 -15.49 2.84
N VAL A 195 -5.30 -16.08 2.15
CA VAL A 195 -5.36 -16.12 0.68
C VAL A 195 -6.57 -15.34 0.20
N THR A 196 -6.48 -14.71 -0.97
CA THR A 196 -7.65 -14.13 -1.62
C THR A 196 -8.30 -15.19 -2.51
N LYS A 197 -9.55 -15.56 -2.24
CA LYS A 197 -10.38 -16.43 -3.07
C LYS A 197 -11.67 -15.70 -3.43
N ASP A 198 -12.01 -15.61 -4.72
CA ASP A 198 -13.23 -14.96 -5.21
C ASP A 198 -13.45 -13.54 -4.63
N LYS A 199 -12.39 -12.73 -4.63
CA LYS A 199 -12.31 -11.36 -4.07
C LYS A 199 -12.47 -11.27 -2.55
N LYS A 200 -12.56 -12.37 -1.82
CA LYS A 200 -12.61 -12.41 -0.35
C LYS A 200 -11.30 -12.93 0.24
N LYS A 201 -10.85 -12.35 1.36
CA LYS A 201 -9.75 -12.91 2.15
C LYS A 201 -10.28 -14.08 2.97
N ILE A 202 -9.59 -15.21 2.97
CA ILE A 202 -9.94 -16.37 3.80
C ILE A 202 -8.70 -16.90 4.51
N ILE A 203 -8.90 -17.55 5.66
CA ILE A 203 -7.86 -18.27 6.39
C ILE A 203 -7.51 -19.55 5.61
N PHE A 204 -6.25 -19.68 5.20
CA PHE A 204 -5.77 -20.84 4.45
C PHE A 204 -5.42 -22.01 5.38
N ASN A 205 -4.61 -21.76 6.40
CA ASN A 205 -4.13 -22.76 7.35
C ASN A 205 -5.14 -22.96 8.50
N THR A 206 -6.33 -23.44 8.16
CA THR A 206 -7.46 -23.58 9.10
C THR A 206 -7.14 -24.44 10.34
N GLU A 207 -6.14 -25.31 10.29
CA GLU A 207 -5.64 -26.08 11.43
C GLU A 207 -5.16 -25.19 12.58
N VAL A 208 -4.64 -24.00 12.29
CA VAL A 208 -4.15 -23.04 13.29
C VAL A 208 -5.27 -22.59 14.23
N ILE A 209 -6.52 -22.59 13.77
CA ILE A 209 -7.68 -22.24 14.58
C ILE A 209 -7.83 -23.21 15.75
N ASN A 210 -7.63 -24.51 15.50
CA ASN A 210 -7.70 -25.52 16.55
C ASN A 210 -6.50 -25.41 17.51
N GLU A 211 -5.30 -25.09 16.99
CA GLU A 211 -4.13 -24.84 17.83
C GLU A 211 -4.34 -23.64 18.77
N ILE A 212 -4.92 -22.55 18.26
CA ILE A 212 -5.28 -21.37 19.06
C ILE A 212 -6.32 -21.74 20.12
N LYS A 213 -7.38 -22.48 19.77
CA LYS A 213 -8.40 -22.96 20.73
C LYS A 213 -7.76 -23.79 21.85
N ASN A 214 -6.84 -24.68 21.50
CA ASN A 214 -6.13 -25.51 22.47
C ASN A 214 -5.26 -24.68 23.41
N GLU A 215 -4.53 -23.67 22.88
CA GLU A 215 -3.74 -22.77 23.74
C GLU A 215 -4.64 -21.91 24.63
N ILE A 216 -5.77 -21.40 24.12
CA ILE A 216 -6.77 -20.70 24.95
C ILE A 216 -7.22 -21.59 26.11
N ASN A 217 -7.59 -22.85 25.83
CA ASN A 217 -8.06 -23.78 26.86
C ASN A 217 -6.97 -24.10 27.89
N LYS A 218 -5.74 -24.34 27.44
CA LYS A 218 -4.57 -24.56 28.31
C LYS A 218 -4.30 -23.35 29.22
N LEU A 219 -4.33 -22.14 28.67
CA LEU A 219 -4.10 -20.92 29.45
C LEU A 219 -5.23 -20.65 30.46
N LYS A 220 -6.49 -20.99 30.11
CA LYS A 220 -7.62 -20.97 31.04
C LYS A 220 -7.50 -22.03 32.15
N SER A 221 -6.97 -23.22 31.85
CA SER A 221 -6.87 -24.33 32.81
C SER A 221 -5.67 -24.26 33.75
N THR A 222 -4.68 -23.41 33.45
CA THR A 222 -3.48 -23.20 34.31
C THR A 222 -3.79 -22.44 35.61
N LEU A 223 -5.08 -22.19 35.89
CA LEU A 223 -5.60 -21.49 37.07
C LEU A 223 -6.47 -22.39 37.98
N ARG A 224 -6.35 -23.72 37.86
CA ARG A 224 -6.81 -24.66 38.88
C ARG A 224 -5.65 -25.16 39.72
#